data_AF-A0A928R3A0-F1
#
_entry.id   AF-A0A928R3A0-F1
#
_cell.length_a   1.000
_cell.length_b   1.000
_cell.length_c   1.000
_cell.angle_alpha   90.00
_cell.angle_beta   90.00
_cell.angle_gamma   90.00
#
_symmetry.space_group_name_H-M   'P 1'
#
loop_
_entity.id
_entity.type
_entity.pdbx_description
1 polymer ?
#
loop_
_entity_poly.entity_id
_entity_poly.type
_entity_poly.pdbx_seq_one_letter_code
_entity_poly.pdbx_strand_id
1 'polypeptide(L)'
;MERLKGLKPERVFYYFEKICSIPHGSGNQDAISEFCVNFAAEHSLKCVRDNANNVVIYKDGTGAGKGASPIILQGHIDMVCQKVPGSDFDFEKSGLDIYTDGDFIKAKGTTLGADNGIAVAMILA
;
A
#
# COMPACT_ATOMS: atom_id res chain seq x y z
N MET A 1 4.26 -6.91 16.12
CA MET A 1 3.12 -7.85 16.06
C MET A 1 2.27 -7.43 14.88
N GLU A 2 1.80 -8.39 14.08
CA GLU A 2 0.84 -8.16 12.99
C GLU A 2 -0.49 -7.70 13.60
N ARG A 3 -0.76 -6.40 13.49
CA ARG A 3 -1.90 -5.71 14.13
C ARG A 3 -3.22 -6.02 13.44
N LEU A 4 -3.18 -6.41 12.17
CA LEU A 4 -4.36 -6.78 11.38
C LEU A 4 -4.48 -8.30 11.16
N LYS A 5 -3.69 -9.10 11.88
CA LYS A 5 -3.73 -10.57 11.77
C LYS A 5 -5.13 -11.11 12.08
N GLY A 6 -5.61 -11.99 11.21
CA GLY A 6 -6.91 -12.65 11.36
C GLY A 6 -8.08 -11.93 10.69
N LEU A 7 -7.89 -10.68 10.21
CA LEU A 7 -8.87 -10.02 9.35
C LEU A 7 -8.93 -10.68 7.96
N LYS A 8 -10.12 -10.73 7.35
CA LYS A 8 -10.35 -11.31 6.01
C LYS A 8 -10.76 -10.21 5.03
N PRO A 9 -10.17 -10.14 3.82
CA PRO A 9 -9.21 -11.08 3.23
C PRO A 9 -7.79 -10.92 3.78
N GLU A 10 -7.16 -12.02 4.19
CA GLU A 10 -5.86 -12.01 4.90
C GLU A 10 -4.74 -11.34 4.09
N ARG A 11 -4.64 -11.62 2.78
CA ARG A 11 -3.58 -11.05 1.94
C ARG A 11 -3.73 -9.55 1.76
N VAL A 12 -4.96 -9.05 1.66
CA VAL A 12 -5.22 -7.61 1.57
C VAL A 12 -4.74 -6.91 2.84
N PHE A 13 -5.12 -7.42 4.01
CA PHE A 13 -4.72 -6.79 5.27
C PHE A 13 -3.23 -6.97 5.59
N TYR A 14 -2.61 -8.06 5.13
CA TYR A 14 -1.15 -8.21 5.17
C TYR A 14 -0.44 -7.10 4.39
N TYR A 15 -0.83 -6.85 3.13
CA TYR A 15 -0.21 -5.80 2.33
C TYR A 15 -0.56 -4.41 2.84
N PHE A 16 -1.79 -4.19 3.32
CA PHE A 16 -2.18 -2.91 3.90
C PHE A 16 -1.33 -2.58 5.15
N GLU A 17 -1.09 -3.54 6.02
CA GLU A 17 -0.20 -3.34 7.18
C GLU A 17 1.25 -3.05 6.76
N LYS A 18 1.75 -3.68 5.70
CA LYS A 18 3.07 -3.36 5.12
C LYS A 18 3.13 -1.93 4.57
N ILE A 19 2.11 -1.50 3.82
CA ILE A 19 2.02 -0.13 3.30
C ILE A 19 1.99 0.87 4.46
N CYS A 20 1.15 0.66 5.47
CA CYS A 20 1.08 1.53 6.65
C CYS A 20 2.41 1.59 7.42
N SER A 21 3.27 0.57 7.34
CA SER A 21 4.58 0.56 8.01
C SER A 21 5.65 1.39 7.29
N ILE A 22 5.40 1.79 6.04
CA ILE A 22 6.32 2.56 5.21
C ILE A 22 5.87 4.03 5.23
N PRO A 23 6.74 5.01 5.50
CA PRO A 23 6.41 6.42 5.31
C PRO A 23 6.14 6.72 3.83
N HIS A 24 4.97 7.26 3.49
CA HIS A 24 4.55 7.49 2.09
C HIS A 24 3.70 8.74 1.90
N GLY A 25 4.03 9.83 2.61
CA GLY A 25 3.34 11.11 2.41
C GLY A 25 3.46 11.63 0.97
N SER A 26 2.51 12.44 0.51
CA SER A 26 2.61 13.14 -0.79
C SER A 26 3.93 13.91 -0.88
N GLY A 27 4.75 13.59 -1.89
CA GLY A 27 6.11 14.12 -2.09
C GLY A 27 7.23 13.27 -1.48
N ASN A 28 6.91 12.20 -0.76
CA ASN A 28 7.83 11.25 -0.15
C ASN A 28 7.48 9.81 -0.57
N GLN A 29 7.42 9.54 -1.88
CA GLN A 29 6.94 8.25 -2.41
C GLN A 29 8.06 7.24 -2.72
N ASP A 30 9.33 7.59 -2.55
CA ASP A 30 10.44 6.74 -3.00
C ASP A 30 10.42 5.36 -2.35
N ALA A 31 10.22 5.30 -1.03
CA ALA A 31 10.23 4.06 -0.26
C ALA A 31 9.04 3.14 -0.61
N ILE A 32 7.84 3.70 -0.79
CA ILE A 32 6.65 2.92 -1.15
C ILE A 32 6.70 2.45 -2.61
N SER A 33 7.28 3.25 -3.50
CA SER A 33 7.51 2.86 -4.90
C SER A 33 8.51 1.71 -4.98
N GLU A 34 9.59 1.80 -4.19
CA GLU A 34 10.60 0.75 -4.07
C GLU A 34 10.00 -0.55 -3.52
N PHE A 35 9.10 -0.46 -2.56
CA PHE A 35 8.34 -1.62 -2.07
C PHE A 35 7.54 -2.31 -3.18
N CYS A 36 6.83 -1.56 -4.03
CA CYS A 36 6.11 -2.12 -5.18
C CYS A 36 7.04 -2.77 -6.21
N VAL A 37 8.19 -2.15 -6.49
CA VAL A 37 9.21 -2.72 -7.39
C VAL A 37 9.77 -4.02 -6.83
N ASN A 38 10.09 -4.06 -5.54
CA ASN A 38 10.59 -5.26 -4.87
C ASN A 38 9.55 -6.38 -4.85
N PHE A 39 8.29 -6.06 -4.59
CA PHE A 39 7.19 -7.02 -4.74
C PHE A 39 7.18 -7.65 -6.14
N ALA A 40 7.30 -6.83 -7.20
CA ALA A 40 7.33 -7.37 -8.56
C ALA A 40 8.54 -8.30 -8.77
N ALA A 41 9.72 -7.92 -8.27
CA ALA A 41 10.93 -8.73 -8.38
C ALA A 41 10.80 -10.08 -7.63
N GLU A 42 10.31 -10.06 -6.38
CA GLU A 42 10.07 -11.25 -5.56
C GLU A 42 9.10 -12.24 -6.22
N HIS A 43 8.15 -11.71 -6.99
CA HIS A 43 7.16 -12.48 -7.73
C HIS A 43 7.56 -12.78 -9.19
N SER A 44 8.78 -12.42 -9.61
CA SER A 44 9.27 -12.59 -10.99
C SER A 44 8.36 -11.93 -12.04
N LEU A 45 7.80 -10.77 -11.72
CA LEU A 45 6.93 -9.98 -12.58
C LEU A 45 7.74 -8.90 -13.30
N LYS A 46 7.37 -8.60 -14.55
CA LYS A 46 7.91 -7.43 -15.25
C LYS A 46 7.41 -6.16 -14.56
N CYS A 47 8.30 -5.21 -14.34
CA CYS A 47 7.99 -3.96 -13.67
C CYS A 47 8.73 -2.79 -14.34
N VAL A 48 8.09 -1.62 -14.35
CA VAL A 48 8.71 -0.34 -14.74
C VAL A 48 8.37 0.69 -13.67
N ARG A 49 9.36 1.49 -13.28
CA ARG A 49 9.20 2.70 -12.48
C ARG A 49 9.66 3.89 -13.32
N ASP A 50 8.83 4.92 -13.43
CA ASP A 50 9.20 6.15 -14.14
C ASP A 50 9.87 7.19 -13.21
N ASN A 51 10.28 8.32 -13.78
CA ASN A 51 10.94 9.40 -13.04
C ASN A 51 10.02 10.12 -12.04
N ALA A 52 8.70 9.94 -12.16
CA ALA A 52 7.70 10.50 -11.27
C ALA A 52 7.24 9.48 -10.22
N ASN A 53 7.95 8.35 -10.09
CA ASN A 53 7.65 7.26 -9.16
C ASN A 53 6.33 6.52 -9.43
N ASN A 54 5.78 6.62 -10.64
CA ASN A 54 4.70 5.72 -11.05
C ASN A 54 5.29 4.33 -11.28
N VAL A 55 4.65 3.31 -10.71
CA VAL A 55 5.05 1.91 -10.84
C VAL A 55 4.00 1.14 -11.64
N VAL A 56 4.43 0.47 -12.70
CA VAL A 56 3.57 -0.40 -13.53
C VAL A 56 4.11 -1.82 -13.45
N ILE A 57 3.31 -2.72 -12.87
CA ILE A 57 3.63 -4.15 -12.72
C ILE A 57 2.77 -4.94 -13.71
N TYR A 58 3.40 -5.82 -14.48
CA TYR A 58 2.75 -6.63 -15.50
C TYR A 58 2.66 -8.07 -15.03
N LYS A 59 1.47 -8.65 -15.17
CA LYS A 59 1.19 -10.05 -14.88
C LYS A 59 0.36 -10.65 -16.00
N ASP A 60 0.83 -11.75 -16.57
CA ASP A 60 0.10 -12.46 -17.61
C ASP A 60 -1.20 -13.04 -17.08
N GLY A 61 -2.24 -13.05 -17.92
CA GLY A 61 -3.50 -13.71 -17.63
C GLY A 61 -3.28 -15.20 -17.35
N THR A 62 -4.02 -15.73 -16.38
CA THR A 62 -3.97 -17.15 -15.99
C THR A 62 -5.32 -17.81 -16.24
N GLY A 63 -5.33 -19.15 -16.38
CA GLY A 63 -6.57 -19.90 -16.66
C GLY A 63 -7.35 -19.36 -17.85
N ALA A 64 -8.61 -19.00 -17.63
CA ALA A 64 -9.50 -18.40 -18.63
C ALA A 64 -9.06 -16.99 -19.10
N GLY A 65 -8.17 -16.32 -18.36
CA GLY A 65 -7.61 -15.02 -18.73
C GLY A 65 -6.44 -15.09 -19.71
N LYS A 66 -5.94 -16.29 -20.06
CA LYS A 66 -4.87 -16.42 -21.06
C LYS A 66 -5.36 -15.92 -22.43
N GLY A 67 -4.70 -14.91 -22.98
CA GLY A 67 -5.06 -14.32 -24.28
C GLY A 67 -6.26 -13.37 -24.25
N ALA A 68 -6.82 -13.08 -23.07
CA ALA A 68 -7.84 -12.05 -22.91
C ALA A 68 -7.23 -10.64 -23.09
N SER A 69 -8.09 -9.65 -23.37
CA SER A 69 -7.67 -8.24 -23.39
C SER A 69 -7.12 -7.82 -22.03
N PRO A 70 -6.01 -7.05 -21.97
CA PRO A 70 -5.44 -6.60 -20.72
C PRO A 70 -6.38 -5.63 -20.00
N ILE A 71 -6.34 -5.66 -18.67
CA ILE A 71 -6.98 -4.68 -17.79
C ILE A 71 -5.92 -3.97 -16.96
N ILE A 72 -6.24 -2.77 -16.47
CA ILE A 72 -5.39 -2.02 -15.54
C ILE A 72 -6.17 -1.84 -14.24
N LEU A 73 -5.56 -2.25 -13.13
CA LEU A 73 -6.00 -1.88 -11.79
C LEU A 73 -5.09 -0.74 -11.32
N GLN A 74 -5.68 0.31 -10.73
CA GLN A 74 -4.95 1.50 -10.35
C GLN A 74 -5.35 1.97 -8.95
N GLY A 75 -4.34 2.41 -8.19
CA GLY A 75 -4.47 3.13 -6.93
C GLY A 75 -3.26 4.04 -6.76
N HIS A 76 -3.44 5.20 -6.12
CA HIS A 76 -2.31 6.07 -5.79
C HIS A 76 -1.61 5.56 -4.51
N ILE A 77 -0.29 5.76 -4.44
CA ILE A 77 0.58 5.17 -3.41
C ILE A 77 0.93 6.15 -2.29
N ASP A 78 0.62 7.42 -2.47
CA ASP A 78 0.85 8.43 -1.45
C ASP A 78 -0.33 8.54 -0.49
N MET A 79 -0.08 9.17 0.66
CA MET A 79 -1.12 9.49 1.63
C MET A 79 -1.11 10.97 1.99
N VAL A 80 -2.31 11.47 2.32
CA VAL A 80 -2.47 12.79 2.92
C VAL A 80 -1.94 12.75 4.35
N CYS A 81 -1.01 13.66 4.66
CA CYS A 81 -0.41 13.79 5.98
C CYS A 81 -1.20 14.79 6.85
N GLN A 82 -2.03 14.28 7.77
CA GLN A 82 -2.70 15.11 8.79
C GLN A 82 -2.63 14.41 10.15
N LYS A 83 -2.38 15.18 11.21
CA LYS A 83 -2.27 14.67 12.58
C LYS A 83 -3.02 15.55 13.56
N VAL A 84 -3.40 14.97 14.70
CA VAL A 84 -4.09 15.70 15.76
C VAL A 84 -3.17 16.79 16.35
N PRO A 85 -3.73 17.89 16.88
CA PRO A 85 -2.93 18.93 17.54
C PRO A 85 -2.06 18.35 18.66
N GLY A 86 -0.79 18.73 18.69
CA GLY A 86 0.17 18.27 19.69
C GLY A 86 0.83 16.91 19.42
N SER A 87 0.47 16.22 18.32
CA SER A 87 1.17 14.99 17.92
C SER A 87 2.58 15.27 17.38
N ASP A 88 3.56 14.51 17.86
CA ASP A 88 4.96 14.52 17.44
C ASP A 88 5.25 13.57 16.27
N PHE A 89 4.22 12.93 15.69
CA PHE A 89 4.38 11.98 14.58
C PHE A 89 5.10 12.60 13.37
N ASP A 90 6.14 11.91 12.88
CA ASP A 90 6.95 12.30 11.72
C ASP A 90 6.60 11.43 10.50
N PHE A 91 5.83 11.99 9.58
CA PHE A 91 5.39 11.32 8.34
C PHE A 91 6.50 11.02 7.34
N GLU A 92 7.68 11.63 7.48
CA GLU A 92 8.79 11.37 6.56
C GLU A 92 9.57 10.12 6.97
N LYS A 93 9.49 9.73 8.26
CA LYS A 93 10.36 8.71 8.85
C LYS A 93 9.62 7.57 9.56
N SER A 94 8.37 7.79 9.97
CA SER A 94 7.65 6.87 10.85
C SER A 94 6.57 6.09 10.10
N GLY A 95 6.51 4.79 10.34
CA GLY A 95 5.33 3.98 10.01
C GLY A 95 4.16 4.29 10.95
N LEU A 96 2.94 4.07 10.47
CA LEU A 96 1.72 4.36 11.21
C LEU A 96 1.50 3.38 12.38
N ASP A 97 1.11 3.90 13.54
CA ASP A 97 0.60 3.08 14.65
C ASP A 97 -0.89 2.77 14.39
N ILE A 98 -1.14 1.68 13.66
CA ILE A 98 -2.50 1.25 13.30
C ILE A 98 -3.14 0.38 14.38
N TYR A 99 -4.46 0.36 14.49
CA TYR A 99 -5.20 -0.48 15.43
C TYR A 99 -6.63 -0.75 14.95
N THR A 100 -7.25 -1.78 15.52
CA THR A 100 -8.68 -2.06 15.33
C THR A 100 -9.50 -1.46 16.47
N ASP A 101 -10.69 -0.95 16.13
CA ASP A 101 -11.66 -0.36 17.05
C ASP A 101 -13.07 -0.81 16.61
N GLY A 102 -13.52 -1.92 17.19
CA GLY A 102 -14.69 -2.64 16.70
C GLY A 102 -14.49 -3.07 15.24
N ASP A 103 -15.37 -2.57 14.36
CA ASP A 103 -15.36 -2.86 12.93
C ASP A 103 -14.43 -1.94 12.11
N PHE A 104 -13.74 -1.01 12.77
CA PHE A 104 -12.90 -0.01 12.11
C PHE A 104 -11.41 -0.29 12.27
N ILE A 105 -10.64 0.06 11.25
CA ILE A 105 -9.17 0.20 11.34
C ILE A 105 -8.85 1.69 11.40
N LYS A 106 -7.95 2.08 12.30
CA LYS A 106 -7.57 3.47 12.56
C LYS A 106 -6.06 3.59 12.74
N ALA A 107 -5.53 4.81 12.62
CA ALA A 107 -4.17 5.16 13.00
C ALA A 107 -4.19 6.12 14.20
N LYS A 108 -3.27 5.94 15.16
CA LYS A 108 -3.26 6.78 16.37
C LYS A 108 -2.80 8.20 16.07
N GLY A 109 -3.68 9.17 16.29
CA GLY A 109 -3.35 10.59 16.24
C GLY A 109 -3.00 11.11 14.85
N THR A 110 -3.26 10.34 13.80
CA THR A 110 -2.84 10.65 12.43
C THR A 110 -3.83 10.08 11.40
N THR A 111 -3.77 10.53 10.16
CA THR A 111 -4.44 9.91 9.03
C THR A 111 -3.93 8.48 8.80
N LEU A 112 -4.83 7.59 8.38
CA LEU A 112 -4.51 6.17 8.18
C LEU A 112 -3.90 5.87 6.80
N GLY A 113 -4.12 6.73 5.80
CA GLY A 113 -3.74 6.43 4.41
C GLY A 113 -4.54 5.28 3.78
N ALA A 114 -5.75 4.99 4.30
CA ALA A 114 -6.64 3.98 3.71
C ALA A 114 -7.01 4.32 2.25
N ASP A 115 -7.20 5.60 1.97
CA ASP A 115 -7.25 6.16 0.63
C ASP A 115 -5.82 6.57 0.20
N ASN A 116 -5.20 5.97 -0.83
CA ASN A 116 -5.63 4.78 -1.61
C ASN A 116 -4.91 3.49 -1.15
N GLY A 117 -4.27 3.49 0.01
CA GLY A 117 -3.48 2.36 0.50
C GLY A 117 -4.22 1.01 0.51
N ILE A 118 -5.54 1.01 0.75
CA ILE A 118 -6.33 -0.24 0.69
C ILE A 118 -6.50 -0.75 -0.75
N ALA A 119 -6.65 0.15 -1.73
CA ALA A 119 -6.77 -0.23 -3.13
C ALA A 119 -5.45 -0.83 -3.62
N VAL A 120 -4.32 -0.21 -3.28
CA VAL A 120 -2.98 -0.75 -3.57
C VAL A 120 -2.80 -2.11 -2.90
N ALA A 121 -3.21 -2.27 -1.64
CA ALA A 121 -3.15 -3.56 -0.95
C ALA A 121 -3.98 -4.65 -1.65
N MET A 122 -5.16 -4.31 -2.18
CA MET A 122 -5.98 -5.24 -2.96
C MET A 122 -5.34 -5.63 -4.30
N ILE A 123 -4.60 -4.72 -4.93
CA ILE A 123 -3.90 -4.98 -6.21
C ILE A 123 -2.71 -5.93 -6.01
N LEU A 124 -2.02 -5.83 -4.87
CA LEU A 124 -0.87 -6.68 -4.54
C LEU A 124 -1.27 -8.08 -4.02
N ALA A 125 -2.48 -8.22 -3.47
CA ALA A 125 -2.99 -9.45 -2.86
C ALA A 125 -3.32 -10.57 -3.88
#